data_AF-A0A811APR9-F1
#
_entry.id   AF-A0A811APR9-F1
#
_cell.length_a   1.000
_cell.length_b   1.000
_cell.length_c   1.000
_cell.angle_alpha   90.00
_cell.angle_beta   90.00
_cell.angle_gamma   90.00
#
_symmetry.space_group_name_H-M   'P 1'
#
loop_
_entity.id
_entity.type
_entity.pdbx_description
1 polymer ?
#
loop_
_entity_poly.entity_id
_entity_poly.type
_entity_poly.pdbx_seq_one_letter_code
_entity_poly.pdbx_strand_id
1 'polypeptide(L)'
;MQSASKLIYRGKLLGSLPTVGEIHKEIAVSEETVTWISLQRDIIANILLGKDPRLLVIVGPCSIHDVQAAVDYAKRLFVLQNKYLSKMYIVMRTYFEKPRTRKGWKGIMHDPDLNGSYDVEKGIRYARQCLSSITTMRVATATEFLDPFLTPYIADLICWGAIGARTTESQTHRQLASGLHCPVGFKTVLMEILT
;
A
#
# COMPACT_ATOMS: atom_id res chain seq x y z
N MET A 1 4.97 -34.99 34.38
CA MET A 1 4.08 -34.39 33.35
C MET A 1 4.17 -32.87 33.44
N GLN A 2 5.12 -32.25 32.73
CA GLN A 2 5.10 -30.79 32.54
C GLN A 2 3.88 -30.46 31.66
N SER A 3 3.00 -29.63 32.21
CA SER A 3 1.65 -29.37 31.71
C SER A 3 1.62 -28.95 30.24
N ALA A 4 0.87 -29.69 29.42
CA ALA A 4 0.54 -29.37 28.03
C ALA A 4 -0.11 -27.98 27.84
N SER A 5 -0.48 -27.29 28.93
CA SER A 5 -0.98 -25.91 28.91
C SER A 5 0.01 -24.88 28.36
N LYS A 6 1.33 -25.14 28.43
CA LYS A 6 2.36 -24.24 27.85
C LYS A 6 2.49 -24.35 26.32
N LEU A 7 1.85 -25.33 25.68
CA LEU A 7 1.90 -25.56 24.23
C LEU A 7 0.70 -24.99 23.47
N ILE A 8 -0.32 -24.47 24.18
CA ILE A 8 -1.53 -23.92 23.56
C ILE A 8 -1.41 -22.40 23.55
N TYR A 9 -1.09 -21.83 22.39
CA TYR A 9 -1.18 -20.39 22.17
C TYR A 9 -2.65 -19.97 22.08
N ARG A 10 -3.11 -19.14 23.02
CA ARG A 10 -4.44 -18.50 22.96
C ARG A 10 -4.25 -17.06 22.53
N GLY A 11 -4.89 -16.67 21.43
CA GLY A 11 -4.96 -15.27 21.04
C GLY A 11 -5.62 -14.44 22.14
N LYS A 12 -5.12 -13.21 22.34
CA LYS A 12 -5.80 -12.20 23.16
C LYS A 12 -6.75 -11.43 22.24
N LEU A 13 -7.99 -11.22 22.67
CA LEU A 13 -8.88 -10.29 21.98
C LEU A 13 -8.27 -8.88 22.08
N LEU A 14 -7.97 -8.27 20.94
CA LEU A 14 -7.39 -6.92 20.87
C LEU A 14 -8.44 -5.82 20.63
N GLY A 15 -9.67 -6.19 20.27
CA GLY A 15 -10.77 -5.26 19.96
C GLY A 15 -11.48 -5.61 18.66
N SER A 16 -12.47 -4.80 18.29
CA SER A 16 -13.07 -4.82 16.95
C SER A 16 -12.40 -3.76 16.09
N LEU A 17 -12.25 -4.03 14.80
CA LEU A 17 -11.89 -2.99 13.84
C LEU A 17 -13.16 -2.26 13.36
N PRO A 18 -13.06 -0.96 13.04
CA PRO A 18 -14.14 -0.26 12.34
C PRO A 18 -14.35 -0.89 10.96
N THR A 19 -15.55 -0.79 10.41
CA THR A 19 -15.82 -1.25 9.06
C THR A 19 -15.09 -0.38 8.02
N VAL A 20 -14.87 -0.94 6.83
CA VAL A 20 -14.29 -0.19 5.69
C VAL A 20 -15.13 1.06 5.37
N GLY A 21 -16.46 0.93 5.39
CA GLY A 21 -17.38 2.04 5.11
C GLY A 21 -17.31 3.17 6.13
N GLU A 22 -17.12 2.86 7.42
CA GLU A 22 -16.93 3.87 8.46
C GLU A 22 -15.64 4.66 8.24
N ILE A 23 -14.54 3.97 7.96
CA ILE A 23 -13.24 4.62 7.66
C ILE A 23 -13.30 5.44 6.37
N HIS A 24 -13.97 4.95 5.33
CA HIS A 24 -14.14 5.67 4.07
C HIS A 24 -14.99 6.93 4.22
N LYS A 25 -16.01 6.89 5.09
CA LYS A 25 -16.84 8.05 5.43
C LYS A 25 -16.09 9.06 6.31
N GLU A 26 -15.32 8.57 7.27
CA GLU A 26 -14.52 9.42 8.16
C GLU A 26 -13.43 10.18 7.39
N ILE A 27 -12.71 9.47 6.51
CA ILE A 27 -11.64 10.02 5.67
C ILE A 27 -12.07 9.89 4.21
N ALA A 28 -13.04 10.72 3.84
CA ALA A 28 -13.55 10.79 2.48
C ALA A 28 -12.58 11.54 1.55
N VAL A 29 -12.61 11.18 0.27
CA VAL A 29 -11.94 11.93 -0.81
C VAL A 29 -12.99 12.52 -1.74
N SER A 30 -12.69 13.67 -2.35
CA SER A 30 -13.61 14.31 -3.28
C SER A 30 -13.87 13.44 -4.51
N GLU A 31 -15.05 13.58 -5.13
CA GLU A 31 -15.37 12.91 -6.40
C GLU A 31 -14.33 13.22 -7.47
N GLU A 32 -13.84 14.46 -7.53
CA GLU A 32 -12.76 14.88 -8.43
C GLU A 32 -11.45 14.09 -8.19
N THR A 33 -11.15 13.73 -6.94
CA THR A 33 -9.99 12.90 -6.61
C THR A 33 -10.23 11.45 -7.04
N VAL A 34 -11.42 10.91 -6.82
CA VAL A 34 -11.81 9.56 -7.26
C VAL A 34 -11.72 9.42 -8.78
N THR A 35 -12.31 10.35 -9.52
CA THR A 35 -12.25 10.37 -11.00
C THR A 35 -10.81 10.47 -11.49
N TRP A 36 -10.01 11.33 -10.86
CA TRP A 36 -8.61 11.47 -11.21
C TRP A 36 -7.78 10.20 -10.95
N ILE A 37 -8.02 9.51 -9.82
CA ILE A 37 -7.38 8.21 -9.52
C ILE A 37 -7.75 7.17 -10.58
N SER A 38 -9.03 7.12 -10.99
CA SER A 38 -9.47 6.23 -12.06
C SER A 38 -8.71 6.51 -13.36
N LEU A 39 -8.60 7.78 -13.76
CA LEU A 39 -7.83 8.17 -14.94
C LEU A 39 -6.34 7.79 -14.80
N GLN A 40 -5.76 7.91 -13.61
CA GLN A 40 -4.36 7.53 -13.40
C GLN A 40 -4.17 6.01 -13.57
N ARG A 41 -5.13 5.19 -13.14
CA ARG A 41 -5.11 3.73 -13.35
C ARG A 41 -5.16 3.39 -14.83
N ASP A 42 -5.99 4.08 -15.61
CA ASP A 42 -6.08 3.90 -17.07
C ASP A 42 -4.78 4.29 -17.78
N ILE A 43 -4.16 5.40 -17.37
CA ILE A 43 -2.85 5.81 -17.89
C ILE A 43 -1.80 4.73 -17.62
N ILE A 44 -1.73 4.23 -16.38
CA ILE A 44 -0.78 3.19 -15.99
C ILE A 44 -1.04 1.91 -16.80
N ALA A 45 -2.30 1.52 -16.98
CA ALA A 45 -2.67 0.37 -17.80
C ALA A 45 -2.24 0.56 -19.26
N ASN A 46 -2.44 1.73 -19.85
CA ASN A 46 -2.02 2.03 -21.22
C ASN A 46 -0.50 1.98 -21.40
N ILE A 47 0.27 2.43 -20.41
CA ILE A 47 1.73 2.29 -20.41
C ILE A 47 2.12 0.81 -20.38
N LEU A 48 1.52 0.02 -19.49
CA LEU A 48 1.82 -1.42 -19.37
C LEU A 48 1.41 -2.22 -20.63
N LEU A 49 0.38 -1.76 -21.36
CA LEU A 49 -0.05 -2.32 -22.63
C LEU A 49 0.73 -1.79 -23.85
N GLY A 50 1.70 -0.89 -23.64
CA GLY A 50 2.50 -0.29 -24.72
C GLY A 50 1.74 0.73 -25.60
N LYS A 51 0.55 1.16 -25.19
CA LYS A 51 -0.26 2.18 -25.89
C LYS A 51 0.20 3.60 -25.59
N ASP A 52 0.87 3.77 -24.44
CA ASP A 52 1.53 5.00 -24.03
C ASP A 52 3.04 4.72 -23.94
N PRO A 53 3.89 5.45 -24.68
CA PRO A 53 5.31 5.14 -24.78
C PRO A 53 6.14 5.59 -23.56
N ARG A 54 5.52 6.24 -22.57
CA ARG A 54 6.23 6.74 -21.39
C ARG A 54 6.72 5.59 -20.50
N LEU A 55 7.84 5.80 -19.83
CA LEU A 55 8.33 4.87 -18.82
C LEU A 55 7.55 5.02 -17.51
N LEU A 56 6.92 3.95 -17.03
CA LEU A 56 6.35 3.90 -15.68
C LEU A 56 7.47 3.83 -14.63
N VAL A 57 7.49 4.77 -13.69
CA VAL A 57 8.50 4.85 -12.64
C VAL A 57 7.84 4.81 -11.26
N ILE A 58 8.01 3.71 -10.53
CA ILE A 58 7.56 3.60 -9.13
C ILE A 58 8.71 4.00 -8.20
N VAL A 59 8.61 5.13 -7.51
CA VAL A 59 9.71 5.68 -6.69
C VAL A 59 9.22 6.33 -5.41
N GLY A 60 9.98 6.18 -4.33
CA GLY A 60 9.61 6.74 -3.02
C GLY A 60 10.32 6.04 -1.86
N PRO A 61 9.99 6.42 -0.62
CA PRO A 61 10.57 5.80 0.57
C PRO A 61 10.31 4.29 0.60
N CYS A 62 11.20 3.53 1.23
CA CYS A 62 11.03 2.08 1.29
C CYS A 62 9.82 1.66 2.15
N SER A 63 9.43 2.50 3.11
CA SER A 63 8.18 2.44 3.88
C SER A 63 7.85 3.81 4.47
N ILE A 64 6.57 4.11 4.60
CA ILE A 64 6.07 5.30 5.28
C ILE A 64 5.94 5.01 6.78
N HIS A 65 6.56 5.85 7.61
CA HIS A 65 6.43 5.86 9.06
C HIS A 65 6.09 7.27 9.60
N ASP A 66 6.18 8.30 8.76
CA ASP A 66 5.86 9.69 9.08
C ASP A 66 5.04 10.27 7.91
N VAL A 67 3.82 10.71 8.23
CA VAL A 67 2.86 11.27 7.27
C VAL A 67 3.33 12.64 6.74
N GLN A 68 3.91 13.48 7.60
CA GLN A 68 4.36 14.82 7.20
C GLN A 68 5.54 14.71 6.23
N ALA A 69 6.51 13.84 6.54
CA ALA A 69 7.62 13.56 5.65
C ALA A 69 7.17 12.98 4.30
N ALA A 70 6.15 12.10 4.30
CA ALA A 70 5.58 11.55 3.07
C ALA A 70 4.92 12.64 2.21
N VAL A 71 4.17 13.57 2.82
CA VAL A 71 3.56 14.70 2.12
C VAL A 71 4.61 15.68 1.56
N ASP A 72 5.68 15.97 2.31
CA ASP A 72 6.79 16.78 1.79
C ASP A 72 7.48 16.12 0.60
N TYR A 73 7.70 14.81 0.67
CA TYR A 73 8.23 14.04 -0.45
C TYR A 73 7.30 14.13 -1.67
N ALA A 74 5.98 13.99 -1.49
CA ALA A 74 4.99 14.11 -2.56
C ALA A 74 5.03 15.50 -3.23
N LYS A 75 5.17 16.59 -2.46
CA LYS A 75 5.34 17.95 -2.99
C LYS A 75 6.51 18.05 -3.96
N ARG A 76 7.66 17.52 -3.56
CA ARG A 76 8.88 17.53 -4.39
C ARG A 76 8.72 16.62 -5.61
N LEU A 77 8.09 15.47 -5.45
CA LEU A 77 7.86 14.52 -6.53
C LEU A 77 6.92 15.10 -7.60
N PHE A 78 5.88 15.85 -7.21
CA PHE A 78 4.96 16.51 -8.13
C PHE A 78 5.68 17.45 -9.11
N VAL A 79 6.67 18.22 -8.61
CA VAL A 79 7.50 19.10 -9.46
C VAL A 79 8.28 18.28 -10.50
N LEU A 80 8.87 17.16 -10.08
CA LEU A 80 9.62 16.28 -10.97
C LEU A 80 8.70 15.57 -11.98
N GLN A 81 7.52 15.13 -11.57
CA GLN A 81 6.52 14.52 -12.44
C GLN A 81 6.18 15.45 -13.60
N ASN A 82 5.89 16.72 -13.32
CA ASN A 82 5.58 17.70 -14.36
C ASN A 82 6.77 17.95 -15.31
N LYS A 83 7.99 17.99 -14.76
CA LYS A 83 9.22 18.18 -15.55
C LYS A 83 9.47 17.04 -16.55
N TYR A 84 9.17 15.80 -16.16
CA TYR A 84 9.48 14.61 -16.97
C TYR A 84 8.26 13.96 -17.63
N LEU A 85 7.08 14.60 -17.56
CA LEU A 85 5.79 14.02 -17.94
C LEU A 85 5.73 13.50 -19.38
N SER A 86 6.49 14.09 -20.30
CA SER A 86 6.52 13.66 -21.71
C SER A 86 7.30 12.35 -21.95
N LYS A 87 8.11 11.92 -20.98
CA LYS A 87 8.98 10.72 -21.10
C LYS A 87 8.71 9.68 -20.02
N MET A 88 8.31 10.13 -18.83
CA MET A 88 8.11 9.28 -17.66
C MET A 88 6.76 9.56 -17.04
N TYR A 89 6.15 8.51 -16.52
CA TYR A 89 4.98 8.60 -15.67
C TYR A 89 5.37 8.13 -14.27
N ILE A 90 5.52 9.08 -13.37
CA ILE A 90 6.04 8.85 -12.02
C ILE A 90 4.87 8.55 -11.07
N VAL A 91 5.00 7.47 -10.30
CA VAL A 91 4.05 7.06 -9.26
C VAL A 91 4.81 6.94 -7.94
N MET A 92 4.30 7.60 -6.91
CA MET A 92 4.91 7.60 -5.58
C MET A 92 4.74 6.24 -4.90
N ARG A 93 5.84 5.64 -4.47
CA ARG A 93 5.83 4.47 -3.60
C ARG A 93 5.37 4.86 -2.19
N THR A 94 4.23 4.33 -1.76
CA THR A 94 3.57 4.56 -0.46
C THR A 94 3.36 3.25 0.29
N TYR A 95 4.44 2.55 0.66
CA TYR A 95 4.35 1.24 1.31
C TYR A 95 4.16 1.43 2.82
N PHE A 96 3.02 0.97 3.34
CA PHE A 96 2.70 1.08 4.77
C PHE A 96 3.04 -0.16 5.59
N GLU A 97 3.36 -1.26 4.92
CA GLU A 97 3.70 -2.54 5.54
C GLU A 97 5.09 -3.02 5.13
N LYS A 98 5.66 -3.92 5.93
CA LYS A 98 6.96 -4.54 5.71
C LYS A 98 6.86 -6.06 5.78
N PRO A 99 7.26 -6.79 4.73
CA PRO A 99 7.30 -8.25 4.80
C PRO A 99 8.53 -8.67 5.63
N ARG A 100 8.30 -9.28 6.80
CA ARG A 100 9.38 -9.71 7.72
C ARG A 100 9.35 -11.22 7.93
N THR A 101 10.53 -11.84 7.95
CA THR A 101 10.74 -13.26 8.30
C THR A 101 11.15 -13.46 9.75
N ARG A 102 11.57 -12.39 10.44
CA ARG A 102 11.95 -12.36 11.86
C ARG A 102 11.16 -11.28 12.61
N LYS A 103 11.26 -11.26 13.95
CA LYS A 103 10.70 -10.19 14.78
C LYS A 103 11.18 -8.81 14.28
N GLY A 104 10.27 -7.86 14.21
CA GLY A 104 10.55 -6.49 13.80
C GLY A 104 9.27 -5.73 13.47
N TRP A 105 9.39 -4.41 13.30
CA TRP A 105 8.26 -3.56 12.93
C TRP A 105 7.61 -4.02 11.62
N LYS A 106 6.29 -4.22 11.66
CA LYS A 106 5.47 -4.72 10.55
C LYS A 106 4.96 -3.62 9.62
N GLY A 107 5.10 -2.35 10.03
CA GLY A 107 4.62 -1.19 9.28
C GLY A 107 3.62 -0.36 10.07
N ILE A 108 3.35 0.85 9.57
CA ILE A 108 2.55 1.86 10.26
C ILE A 108 1.09 1.45 10.40
N MET A 109 0.58 0.62 9.47
CA MET A 109 -0.78 0.06 9.60
C MET A 109 -0.91 -0.92 10.76
N HIS A 110 0.19 -1.55 11.20
CA HIS A 110 0.16 -2.51 12.31
C HIS A 110 0.57 -1.88 13.63
N ASP A 111 1.57 -1.00 13.64
CA ASP A 111 2.14 -0.40 14.84
C ASP A 111 2.56 1.05 14.56
N PRO A 112 1.60 2.00 14.54
CA PRO A 112 1.86 3.36 14.09
C PRO A 112 2.75 4.18 15.03
N ASP A 113 2.75 3.85 16.33
CA ASP A 113 3.51 4.56 17.35
C ASP A 113 4.92 3.99 17.57
N LEU A 114 5.30 2.97 16.79
CA LEU A 114 6.62 2.30 16.87
C LEU A 114 6.97 1.79 18.28
N ASN A 115 5.96 1.49 19.09
CA ASN A 115 6.12 1.12 20.51
C ASN A 115 5.61 -0.30 20.82
N GLY A 116 5.14 -1.04 19.81
CA GLY A 116 4.63 -2.40 19.97
C GLY A 116 3.24 -2.49 20.59
N SER A 117 2.47 -1.39 20.61
CA SER A 117 1.06 -1.39 21.04
C SER A 117 0.15 -2.16 20.08
N TYR A 118 0.55 -2.23 18.81
CA TYR A 118 -0.21 -2.82 17.71
C TYR A 118 -1.60 -2.20 17.51
N ASP A 119 -1.70 -0.87 17.62
CA ASP A 119 -2.92 -0.12 17.35
C ASP A 119 -3.22 -0.05 15.83
N VAL A 120 -3.80 -1.15 15.32
CA VAL A 120 -4.15 -1.32 13.90
C VAL A 120 -5.20 -0.30 13.47
N GLU A 121 -6.16 0.01 14.35
CA GLU A 121 -7.23 0.96 14.06
C GLU A 121 -6.66 2.37 13.77
N LYS A 122 -5.74 2.82 14.62
CA LYS A 122 -4.99 4.07 14.40
C LYS A 122 -4.11 4.00 13.15
N GLY A 123 -3.48 2.85 12.92
CA GLY A 123 -2.65 2.61 11.73
C GLY A 123 -3.41 2.73 10.41
N ILE A 124 -4.64 2.19 10.34
CA ILE A 124 -5.53 2.32 9.18
C ILE A 124 -5.83 3.80 8.88
N ARG A 125 -6.19 4.58 9.90
CA ARG A 125 -6.48 6.01 9.74
C ARG A 125 -5.27 6.79 9.25
N TYR A 126 -4.08 6.51 9.78
CA TYR A 126 -2.86 7.16 9.31
C TYR A 126 -2.55 6.84 7.86
N ALA A 127 -2.62 5.57 7.45
CA ALA A 127 -2.37 5.18 6.07
C ALA A 127 -3.35 5.85 5.11
N ARG A 128 -4.65 5.83 5.44
CA ARG A 128 -5.69 6.45 4.62
C ARG A 128 -5.56 7.97 4.55
N GLN A 129 -5.31 8.65 5.67
CA GLN A 129 -5.08 10.10 5.70
C GLN A 129 -3.86 10.50 4.87
N CYS A 130 -2.78 9.73 4.97
CA CYS A 130 -1.57 9.92 4.17
C CYS A 130 -1.88 9.81 2.67
N LEU A 131 -2.57 8.74 2.26
CA LEU A 131 -2.95 8.54 0.85
C LEU A 131 -3.88 9.65 0.35
N SER A 132 -4.90 10.01 1.13
CA SER A 132 -5.84 11.09 0.80
C SER A 132 -5.12 12.43 0.58
N SER A 133 -4.14 12.73 1.43
CA SER A 133 -3.33 13.96 1.29
C SER A 133 -2.49 13.93 0.01
N ILE A 134 -1.87 12.79 -0.32
CA ILE A 134 -1.02 12.63 -1.51
C ILE A 134 -1.84 12.67 -2.82
N THR A 135 -3.01 12.02 -2.85
CA THR A 135 -3.86 11.96 -4.06
C THR A 135 -4.55 13.29 -4.33
N THR A 136 -4.97 14.01 -3.28
CA THR A 136 -5.48 15.40 -3.40
C THR A 136 -4.45 16.32 -4.08
N MET A 137 -3.17 16.07 -3.86
CA MET A 137 -2.06 16.79 -4.47
C MET A 137 -1.73 16.37 -5.91
N ARG A 138 -2.53 15.49 -6.52
CA ARG A 138 -2.34 14.96 -7.89
C ARG A 138 -1.03 14.18 -8.07
N VAL A 139 -0.62 13.45 -7.03
CA VAL A 139 0.50 12.50 -7.07
C VAL A 139 -0.05 11.08 -7.01
N ALA A 140 0.23 10.27 -8.02
CA ALA A 140 -0.28 8.91 -8.10
C ALA A 140 0.44 8.03 -7.06
N THR A 141 -0.27 7.08 -6.46
CA THR A 141 0.24 6.26 -5.34
C THR A 141 0.39 4.79 -5.73
N ALA A 142 1.41 4.16 -5.16
CA ALA A 142 1.74 2.76 -5.37
C ALA A 142 2.03 2.06 -4.04
N THR A 143 1.34 0.95 -3.76
CA THR A 143 1.58 0.15 -2.55
C THR A 143 1.89 -1.32 -2.87
N GLU A 144 2.47 -2.03 -1.92
CA GLU A 144 2.51 -3.49 -1.91
C GLU A 144 1.39 -3.99 -1.00
N PHE A 145 0.52 -4.84 -1.53
CA PHE A 145 -0.60 -5.41 -0.77
C PHE A 145 -0.11 -6.66 -0.03
N LEU A 146 0.14 -6.53 1.27
CA LEU A 146 0.65 -7.62 2.12
C LEU A 146 -0.44 -8.25 2.99
N ASP A 147 -1.36 -7.46 3.52
CA ASP A 147 -2.47 -7.95 4.31
C ASP A 147 -3.79 -7.84 3.52
N PRO A 148 -4.37 -8.97 3.07
CA PRO A 148 -5.66 -8.97 2.39
C PRO A 148 -6.82 -8.38 3.21
N PHE A 149 -6.74 -8.38 4.54
CA PHE A 149 -7.78 -7.85 5.42
C PHE A 149 -7.67 -6.33 5.61
N LEU A 150 -6.46 -5.77 5.53
CA LEU A 150 -6.24 -4.32 5.62
C LEU A 150 -6.35 -3.62 4.26
N THR A 151 -6.17 -4.35 3.17
CA THR A 151 -6.22 -3.82 1.80
C THR A 151 -7.48 -3.00 1.50
N PRO A 152 -8.71 -3.46 1.82
CA PRO A 152 -9.95 -2.73 1.50
C PRO A 152 -10.02 -1.30 2.09
N TYR A 153 -9.34 -1.01 3.19
CA TYR A 153 -9.37 0.32 3.81
C TYR A 153 -8.64 1.40 2.98
N ILE A 154 -7.74 1.00 2.09
CA ILE A 154 -6.87 1.92 1.35
C ILE A 154 -6.88 1.72 -0.17
N ALA A 155 -7.37 0.58 -0.66
CA ALA A 155 -7.24 0.18 -2.07
C ALA A 155 -7.89 1.17 -3.05
N ASP A 156 -8.95 1.85 -2.64
CA ASP A 156 -9.62 2.90 -3.42
C ASP A 156 -8.68 4.07 -3.76
N LEU A 157 -7.67 4.31 -2.94
CA LEU A 157 -6.69 5.40 -3.10
C LEU A 157 -5.39 4.98 -3.79
N ILE A 158 -5.29 3.76 -4.31
CA ILE A 158 -4.08 3.22 -4.96
C ILE A 158 -4.21 3.26 -6.49
N CYS A 159 -3.19 3.80 -7.17
CA CYS A 159 -3.10 3.85 -8.63
C CYS A 159 -2.37 2.64 -9.24
N TRP A 160 -1.44 2.01 -8.51
CA TRP A 160 -0.74 0.79 -8.92
C TRP A 160 -0.40 -0.10 -7.72
N GLY A 161 -0.55 -1.42 -7.89
CA GLY A 161 -0.29 -2.41 -6.84
C GLY A 161 0.93 -3.28 -7.11
N ALA A 162 1.58 -3.73 -6.03
CA ALA A 162 2.54 -4.84 -6.09
C ALA A 162 2.06 -6.03 -5.25
N ILE A 163 2.30 -7.23 -5.76
CA ILE A 163 2.35 -8.47 -4.97
C ILE A 163 3.82 -8.85 -4.79
N GLY A 164 4.22 -9.01 -3.53
CA GLY A 164 5.60 -9.25 -3.12
C GLY A 164 6.15 -10.60 -3.56
N ALA A 165 7.48 -10.71 -3.62
CA ALA A 165 8.17 -11.95 -4.02
C ALA A 165 7.84 -13.16 -3.10
N ARG A 166 7.44 -12.89 -1.85
CA ARG A 166 7.05 -13.91 -0.86
C ARG A 166 5.55 -14.22 -0.85
N THR A 167 4.75 -13.42 -1.55
CA THR A 167 3.29 -13.55 -1.60
C THR A 167 2.78 -13.81 -3.03
N THR A 168 3.65 -13.72 -4.04
CA THR A 168 3.33 -13.98 -5.46
C THR A 168 2.79 -15.39 -5.72
N GLU A 169 3.19 -16.37 -4.90
CA GLU A 169 2.69 -17.76 -4.97
C GLU A 169 1.49 -18.03 -4.07
N SER A 170 1.07 -17.06 -3.24
CA SER A 170 -0.08 -17.22 -2.36
C SER A 170 -1.39 -17.11 -3.15
N GLN A 171 -2.23 -18.15 -3.06
CA GLN A 171 -3.56 -18.16 -3.66
C GLN A 171 -4.40 -16.96 -3.21
N THR A 172 -4.42 -16.66 -1.90
CA THR A 172 -5.19 -15.53 -1.35
C THR A 172 -4.75 -14.20 -1.95
N HIS A 173 -3.45 -14.00 -2.20
CA HIS A 173 -2.94 -12.78 -2.80
C HIS A 173 -3.24 -12.70 -4.31
N ARG A 174 -3.25 -13.83 -5.02
CA ARG A 174 -3.70 -13.88 -6.42
C ARG A 174 -5.19 -13.59 -6.56
N GLN A 175 -6.01 -14.12 -5.64
CA GLN A 175 -7.43 -13.81 -5.55
C GLN A 175 -7.65 -12.32 -5.22
N LEU A 176 -6.92 -11.78 -4.25
CA LEU A 176 -6.94 -10.34 -3.96
C LEU A 176 -6.62 -9.53 -5.21
N ALA A 177 -5.52 -9.85 -5.90
CA ALA A 177 -5.10 -9.14 -7.10
C ALA A 177 -6.16 -9.16 -8.22
N SER A 178 -6.94 -10.24 -8.34
CA SER A 178 -8.03 -10.34 -9.33
C SER A 178 -9.20 -9.38 -9.06
N GLY A 179 -9.35 -8.91 -7.82
CA GLY A 179 -10.41 -7.99 -7.40
C GLY A 179 -9.96 -6.54 -7.23
N LEU A 180 -8.70 -6.21 -7.51
CA LEU A 180 -8.18 -4.85 -7.37
C LEU A 180 -8.50 -4.01 -8.62
N HIS A 181 -8.92 -2.76 -8.40
CA HIS A 181 -9.21 -1.81 -9.48
C HIS A 181 -7.96 -1.26 -10.18
N CYS A 182 -6.79 -1.38 -9.56
CA CYS A 182 -5.53 -0.86 -10.10
C CYS A 182 -4.73 -1.95 -10.84
N PRO A 183 -3.88 -1.59 -11.80
CA PRO A 183 -2.92 -2.53 -12.36
C PRO A 183 -1.98 -3.09 -11.28
N VAL A 184 -1.65 -4.38 -11.38
CA VAL A 184 -0.85 -5.09 -10.35
C VAL A 184 0.40 -5.71 -10.97
N GLY A 185 1.56 -5.41 -10.39
CA GLY A 185 2.83 -6.08 -10.69
C GLY A 185 3.13 -7.23 -9.72
N PHE A 186 3.46 -8.40 -10.24
CA PHE A 186 3.94 -9.54 -9.45
C PHE A 186 5.46 -9.57 -9.46
N LYS A 187 6.09 -9.46 -8.29
CA LYS A 187 7.54 -9.65 -8.18
C LYS A 187 7.88 -11.12 -8.45
N THR A 188 9.02 -11.36 -9.11
CA THR A 188 9.58 -12.70 -9.25
C THR A 188 9.90 -13.27 -7.88
N VAL A 189 9.76 -14.59 -7.75
CA VAL A 189 10.14 -15.29 -6.52
C VAL A 189 11.63 -15.08 -6.25
N LEU A 190 11.97 -14.96 -4.96
CA LEU A 190 13.35 -15.12 -4.55
C LEU A 190 13.68 -16.60 -4.76
N MET A 191 14.25 -16.98 -5.91
CA MET A 191 14.98 -18.24 -5.95
C MET A 191 16.07 -18.12 -4.88
N GLU A 192 16.14 -19.08 -3.96
CA GLU A 192 17.42 -19.36 -3.32
C GLU A 192 18.39 -19.57 -4.48
N ILE A 193 19.34 -18.66 -4.63
CA ILE A 193 20.53 -18.93 -5.43
C ILE A 193 21.15 -20.11 -4.70
N LEU A 194 20.83 -21.32 -5.16
CA LEU A 194 21.48 -22.55 -4.75
C LEU A 194 22.94 -22.39 -5.21
N THR A 195 23.75 -21.82 -4.32
CA THR A 195 25.21 -21.80 -4.39
C THR A 195 25.74 -23.18 -4.07
#